data_AF-A0AAU9VQY5-F1
#
_entry.id   AF-A0AAU9VQY5-F1
#
_cell.length_a   1.000
_cell.length_b   1.000
_cell.length_c   1.000
_cell.angle_alpha   90.00
_cell.angle_beta   90.00
_cell.angle_gamma   90.00
#
_symmetry.space_group_name_H-M   'P 1'
#
loop_
_entity.id
_entity.type
_entity.pdbx_description
1 polymer ?
#
loop_
_entity_poly.entity_id
_entity_poly.type
_entity_poly.pdbx_seq_one_letter_code
_entity_poly.pdbx_strand_id
1 'polypeptide(L)'
;MSDHDLIYIIRKQRLPKSKVKVIDSRSMKHFNQDAFLADLMTTPWNTAFIFDDIDDVWGHWSKLFNVIVEKHAPCIKKRVRSNQLPWINVEIKKSMRLRNKLYKKYRRHPTKDVWEHYRTQRNIVTKLKRVAIKRFCADSASDASTPNSFSKNLKPLLPFAGRDVSQDDIHLIDDGKVITEPSHFLNSLFLPQSWTGPP
;
A
#
# COMPACT_ATOMS: atom_id res chain seq x y z
N MET A 1 13.14 8.37 45.34
CA MET A 1 12.81 7.76 44.03
C MET A 1 12.19 8.88 43.20
N SER A 2 12.89 9.34 42.16
CA SER A 2 12.46 10.53 41.44
C SER A 2 11.29 10.19 40.51
N ASP A 3 10.14 10.80 40.78
CA ASP A 3 8.92 10.73 39.97
C ASP A 3 9.02 11.85 38.92
N HIS A 4 9.73 11.57 37.83
CA HIS A 4 9.80 12.47 36.69
C HIS A 4 8.96 11.89 35.55
N ASP A 5 7.88 12.57 35.19
CA ASP A 5 7.17 12.29 33.97
C ASP A 5 8.09 12.47 32.77
N LEU A 6 8.10 11.49 31.88
CA LEU A 6 8.83 11.57 30.61
C LEU A 6 8.29 12.76 29.81
N ILE A 7 9.04 13.86 29.77
CA ILE A 7 8.76 14.97 28.87
C ILE A 7 9.30 14.57 27.50
N TYR A 8 8.39 14.31 26.56
CA TYR A 8 8.74 14.03 25.17
C TYR A 8 7.91 14.91 24.24
N ILE A 9 8.52 15.30 23.11
CA ILE A 9 7.86 16.09 22.07
C ILE A 9 7.66 15.19 20.85
N ILE A 10 6.41 14.96 20.44
CA ILE A 10 6.11 14.33 19.16
C ILE A 10 6.07 15.41 18.07
N ARG A 11 7.13 15.52 17.27
CA ARG A 11 7.06 16.26 15.99
C ARG A 11 6.27 15.43 14.99
N LYS A 12 5.04 15.84 14.68
CA LYS A 12 4.25 15.27 13.56
C LYS A 12 4.76 15.85 12.24
N GLN A 13 5.89 15.35 11.76
CA GLN A 13 6.35 15.66 10.41
C GLN A 13 5.33 15.09 9.42
N ARG A 14 4.58 15.95 8.74
CA ARG A 14 3.60 15.53 7.72
C ARG A 14 4.37 15.13 6.47
N LEU A 15 4.82 13.88 6.44
CA LEU A 15 5.38 13.31 5.22
C LEU A 15 4.33 13.42 4.10
N PRO A 16 4.73 13.85 2.89
CA PRO A 16 3.82 13.85 1.75
C PRO A 16 3.28 12.44 1.57
N LYS A 17 1.95 12.34 1.47
CA LYS A 17 1.31 11.04 1.29
C LYS A 17 1.72 10.52 -0.08
N SER A 18 2.19 9.26 -0.13
CA SER A 18 2.40 8.53 -1.38
C SER A 18 1.20 8.74 -2.32
N LYS A 19 1.48 9.00 -3.60
CA LYS A 19 0.44 9.18 -4.62
C LYS A 19 -0.46 7.96 -4.61
N VAL A 20 -1.76 8.23 -4.55
CA VAL A 20 -2.78 7.20 -4.52
C VAL A 20 -2.76 6.45 -5.86
N LYS A 21 -2.46 5.14 -5.83
CA LYS A 21 -2.61 4.30 -7.03
C LYS A 21 -4.10 3.98 -7.23
N VAL A 22 -4.64 4.34 -8.39
CA VAL A 22 -5.98 3.97 -8.83
C VAL A 22 -5.81 2.88 -9.90
N ILE A 23 -6.59 1.81 -9.79
CA ILE A 23 -6.66 0.77 -10.81
C ILE A 23 -8.09 0.70 -11.36
N ASP A 24 -8.20 0.44 -12.65
CA ASP A 24 -9.48 0.14 -13.28
C ASP A 24 -9.79 -1.35 -13.12
N SER A 25 -11.05 -1.67 -12.84
CA SER A 25 -11.51 -3.03 -12.60
C SER A 25 -12.99 -3.12 -12.96
N ARG A 26 -13.43 -4.26 -13.48
CA ARG A 26 -14.86 -4.51 -13.77
C ARG A 26 -15.63 -4.82 -12.49
N SER A 27 -16.82 -4.24 -12.31
CA SER A 27 -17.68 -4.50 -11.15
C SER A 27 -18.53 -5.76 -11.35
N MET A 28 -18.24 -6.81 -10.57
CA MET A 28 -19.01 -8.07 -10.61
C MET A 28 -20.11 -8.14 -9.55
N LYS A 29 -20.38 -7.05 -8.83
CA LYS A 29 -21.27 -7.06 -7.64
C LYS A 29 -22.72 -7.43 -7.98
N HIS A 30 -23.18 -7.02 -9.16
CA HIS A 30 -24.55 -7.22 -9.65
C HIS A 30 -24.55 -7.96 -10.99
N PHE A 31 -23.48 -8.69 -11.28
CA PHE A 31 -23.38 -9.45 -12.52
C PHE A 31 -24.40 -10.60 -12.49
N ASN A 32 -25.28 -10.61 -13.48
CA ASN A 32 -26.23 -11.69 -13.70
C ASN A 32 -25.83 -12.43 -14.98
N GLN A 33 -25.43 -13.68 -14.83
CA GLN A 33 -24.95 -14.49 -15.94
C GLN A 33 -26.02 -14.74 -17.01
N ASP A 34 -27.25 -15.04 -16.59
CA ASP A 34 -28.34 -15.35 -17.52
C ASP A 34 -28.74 -14.12 -18.34
N ALA A 35 -28.79 -12.95 -17.69
CA ALA A 35 -29.07 -11.68 -18.37
C ALA A 35 -27.94 -11.28 -19.33
N PHE A 36 -26.68 -11.54 -18.97
CA PHE A 36 -25.54 -11.31 -19.85
C PHE A 36 -25.56 -12.21 -21.09
N LEU A 37 -25.85 -13.50 -20.90
CA LEU A 37 -26.00 -14.45 -22.01
C LEU A 37 -27.18 -14.10 -22.92
N ALA A 38 -28.32 -13.69 -22.34
CA ALA A 38 -29.48 -13.24 -23.12
C ALA A 38 -29.16 -12.03 -24.01
N ASP A 39 -28.45 -11.04 -23.47
CA ASP A 39 -28.01 -9.87 -24.26
C ASP A 39 -27.00 -10.26 -25.35
N LEU A 40 -26.07 -11.19 -25.07
CA LEU A 40 -25.16 -11.69 -26.10
C LEU A 40 -25.90 -12.40 -27.24
N MET A 41 -26.93 -13.19 -26.93
CA MET A 41 -27.71 -13.93 -27.93
C MET A 41 -28.63 -13.03 -28.77
N THR A 42 -29.09 -11.92 -28.21
CA THR A 42 -29.99 -10.97 -28.90
C THR A 42 -29.25 -9.89 -29.69
N THR A 43 -27.95 -9.72 -29.45
CA THR A 43 -27.14 -8.71 -30.12
C THR A 43 -26.97 -9.04 -31.61
N PRO A 44 -27.21 -8.08 -32.53
CA PRO A 44 -27.13 -8.32 -33.97
C PRO A 44 -25.68 -8.29 -34.47
N TRP A 45 -24.91 -9.34 -34.15
CA TRP A 45 -23.49 -9.46 -34.52
C TRP A 45 -23.23 -9.34 -36.02
N ASN A 46 -24.19 -9.80 -36.83
CA ASN A 46 -24.12 -9.76 -38.29
C ASN A 46 -23.92 -8.34 -38.84
N THR A 47 -24.32 -7.31 -38.08
CA THR A 47 -24.12 -5.91 -38.49
C THR A 47 -22.65 -5.50 -38.57
N ALA A 48 -21.75 -6.22 -37.89
CA ALA A 48 -20.31 -5.98 -37.99
C ALA A 48 -19.73 -6.41 -39.34
N PHE A 49 -20.33 -7.38 -40.03
CA PHE A 49 -19.82 -7.93 -41.29
C PHE A 49 -20.35 -7.20 -42.53
N ILE A 50 -20.98 -6.04 -42.34
CA ILE A 50 -21.42 -5.17 -43.44
C ILE A 50 -20.23 -4.36 -43.99
N PHE A 51 -19.17 -4.20 -43.20
CA PHE A 51 -17.97 -3.45 -43.60
C PHE A 51 -17.02 -4.33 -44.41
N ASP A 52 -16.37 -3.72 -45.41
CA ASP A 52 -15.37 -4.40 -46.26
C ASP A 52 -13.97 -4.42 -45.62
N ASP A 53 -13.68 -3.42 -44.77
CA ASP A 53 -12.40 -3.30 -44.07
C ASP A 53 -12.42 -4.10 -42.76
N ILE A 54 -11.37 -4.89 -42.53
CA ILE A 54 -11.25 -5.75 -41.34
C ILE A 54 -11.15 -4.96 -40.03
N ASP A 55 -10.54 -3.77 -40.05
CA ASP A 55 -10.43 -2.89 -38.90
C ASP A 55 -11.81 -2.32 -38.53
N ASP A 56 -12.65 -2.02 -39.53
CA ASP A 56 -14.02 -1.55 -39.32
C ASP A 56 -14.93 -2.67 -38.81
N VAL A 57 -14.81 -3.88 -39.35
CA VAL A 57 -15.51 -5.09 -38.84
C VAL A 57 -15.17 -5.29 -37.37
N TRP A 58 -13.89 -5.29 -37.02
CA TRP A 58 -13.43 -5.43 -35.63
C TRP A 58 -13.92 -4.27 -34.75
N GLY A 59 -13.82 -3.03 -35.24
CA GLY A 59 -14.24 -1.85 -34.53
C GLY A 59 -15.72 -1.87 -34.17
N HIS A 60 -16.58 -2.27 -35.11
CA HIS A 60 -18.01 -2.40 -34.87
C HIS A 60 -18.35 -3.57 -33.94
N TRP A 61 -17.77 -4.74 -34.16
CA TRP A 61 -17.94 -5.90 -33.28
C TRP A 61 -17.55 -5.58 -31.84
N SER A 62 -16.38 -4.96 -31.66
CA SER A 62 -15.85 -4.56 -30.36
C SER A 62 -16.76 -3.54 -29.66
N LYS A 63 -17.37 -2.59 -30.40
CA LYS A 63 -18.36 -1.66 -29.85
C LYS A 63 -19.59 -2.40 -29.32
N LEU A 64 -20.18 -3.31 -30.11
CA LEU A 64 -21.33 -4.11 -29.70
C LEU A 64 -21.03 -4.89 -28.41
N PHE A 65 -19.89 -5.58 -28.38
CA PHE A 65 -19.47 -6.34 -27.22
C PHE A 65 -19.24 -5.44 -25.98
N ASN A 66 -18.55 -4.31 -26.15
CA ASN A 66 -18.28 -3.40 -25.04
C ASN A 66 -19.53 -2.76 -24.45
N VAL A 67 -20.58 -2.50 -25.24
CA VAL A 67 -21.87 -2.03 -24.72
C VAL A 67 -22.48 -3.04 -23.75
N ILE A 68 -22.45 -4.32 -24.10
CA ILE A 68 -22.97 -5.41 -23.25
C ILE A 68 -22.11 -5.55 -21.99
N VAL A 69 -20.78 -5.55 -22.16
CA VAL A 69 -19.85 -5.64 -21.03
C VAL A 69 -20.01 -4.46 -20.08
N GLU A 70 -20.18 -3.24 -20.57
CA GLU A 70 -20.37 -2.06 -19.72
C GLU A 70 -21.71 -2.10 -18.97
N LYS A 71 -22.77 -2.61 -19.61
CA LYS A 71 -24.09 -2.81 -18.98
C LYS A 71 -24.02 -3.80 -17.80
N HIS A 72 -23.36 -4.94 -17.98
CA HIS A 72 -23.36 -6.04 -17.00
C HIS A 72 -22.19 -6.01 -16.02
N ALA A 73 -21.06 -5.45 -16.43
CA ALA A 73 -19.82 -5.39 -15.67
C ALA A 73 -19.13 -4.03 -15.88
N PRO A 74 -19.72 -2.93 -15.38
CA PRO A 74 -19.20 -1.58 -15.62
C PRO A 74 -17.77 -1.40 -15.09
N CYS A 75 -17.01 -0.53 -15.75
CA CYS A 75 -15.65 -0.22 -15.33
C CYS A 75 -15.68 0.68 -14.08
N ILE A 76 -15.00 0.25 -13.02
CA ILE A 76 -14.91 0.97 -11.77
C ILE A 76 -13.46 1.25 -11.38
N LYS A 77 -13.22 2.49 -10.93
CA LYS A 77 -11.95 2.94 -10.39
C LYS A 77 -11.81 2.53 -8.93
N LYS A 78 -10.84 1.66 -8.64
CA LYS A 78 -10.54 1.21 -7.28
C LYS A 78 -9.24 1.83 -6.79
N ARG A 79 -9.31 2.43 -5.61
CA ARG A 79 -8.13 2.94 -4.91
C ARG A 79 -7.33 1.79 -4.29
N VAL A 80 -6.12 1.57 -4.78
CA VAL A 80 -5.16 0.65 -4.19
C VAL A 80 -4.40 1.36 -3.07
N ARG A 81 -4.37 0.74 -1.89
CA ARG A 81 -3.54 1.23 -0.79
C ARG A 81 -2.15 0.66 -0.97
N SER A 82 -1.15 1.51 -1.21
CA SER A 82 0.26 1.12 -1.40
C SER A 82 0.84 0.38 -0.19
N ASN A 83 0.33 0.64 1.02
CA ASN A 83 0.97 0.18 2.26
C ASN A 83 0.24 -1.03 2.89
N GLN A 84 -0.31 -1.93 2.08
CA GLN A 84 -0.86 -3.16 2.63
C GLN A 84 0.28 -4.12 2.97
N LEU A 85 0.45 -4.38 4.27
CA LEU A 85 1.42 -5.38 4.75
C LEU A 85 1.08 -6.76 4.17
N PRO A 86 2.05 -7.47 3.56
CA PRO A 86 1.82 -8.71 2.83
C PRO A 86 1.27 -9.84 3.71
N TRP A 87 1.63 -9.88 5.00
CA TRP A 87 1.12 -10.89 5.95
C TRP A 87 -0.28 -10.57 6.52
N ILE A 88 -0.88 -9.41 6.22
CA ILE A 88 -2.22 -9.06 6.72
C ILE A 88 -3.31 -9.55 5.76
N ASN A 89 -3.75 -10.79 5.99
CA ASN A 89 -4.81 -11.43 5.21
C ASN A 89 -6.24 -10.97 5.61
N VAL A 90 -7.26 -11.50 4.93
CA VAL A 90 -8.68 -11.17 5.16
C VAL A 90 -9.14 -11.55 6.57
N GLU A 91 -8.67 -12.68 7.11
CA GLU A 91 -9.01 -13.16 8.45
C GLU A 91 -8.50 -12.22 9.54
N ILE A 92 -7.22 -11.81 9.47
CA ILE A 92 -6.62 -10.85 10.40
C ILE A 92 -7.38 -9.53 10.34
N LYS A 93 -7.77 -9.07 9.14
CA LYS A 93 -8.60 -7.87 8.97
C LYS A 93 -9.96 -8.02 9.64
N LYS A 94 -10.64 -9.17 9.50
CA LYS A 94 -11.91 -9.46 10.20
C LYS A 94 -11.72 -9.40 11.72
N SER A 95 -10.68 -10.04 12.24
CA SER A 95 -10.36 -10.02 13.68
C SER A 95 -10.03 -8.61 14.20
N MET A 96 -9.32 -7.80 13.43
CA MET A 96 -9.05 -6.39 13.76
C MET A 96 -10.33 -5.54 13.77
N ARG A 97 -11.26 -5.77 12.83
CA ARG A 97 -12.56 -5.08 12.81
C ARG A 97 -13.39 -5.42 14.04
N LEU A 98 -13.45 -6.71 14.42
CA LEU A 98 -14.16 -7.14 15.62
C LEU A 98 -13.57 -6.50 16.88
N ARG A 99 -12.24 -6.52 17.03
CA ARG A 99 -11.54 -5.81 18.12
C ARG A 99 -11.94 -4.34 18.21
N ASN A 100 -11.94 -3.64 17.07
CA ASN A 100 -12.31 -2.22 17.03
C ASN A 100 -13.79 -2.00 17.34
N LYS A 101 -14.68 -2.90 16.91
CA LYS A 101 -16.11 -2.87 17.26
C LYS A 101 -16.31 -3.01 18.77
N LEU A 102 -15.63 -3.98 19.40
CA LEU A 102 -15.69 -4.20 20.85
C LEU A 102 -15.13 -3.00 21.63
N TYR A 103 -14.01 -2.43 21.18
CA TYR A 103 -13.46 -1.22 21.81
C TYR A 103 -14.42 -0.03 21.72
N LYS A 104 -15.06 0.18 20.56
CA LYS A 104 -16.10 1.21 20.40
C LYS A 104 -17.31 0.96 21.30
N LYS A 105 -17.73 -0.30 21.45
CA LYS A 105 -18.82 -0.68 22.37
C LYS A 105 -18.44 -0.34 23.81
N TYR A 106 -17.25 -0.72 24.26
CA TYR A 106 -16.73 -0.41 25.59
C TYR A 106 -16.67 1.11 25.85
N ARG A 107 -16.18 1.89 24.87
CA ARG A 107 -16.10 3.35 24.98
C ARG A 107 -17.46 4.05 25.12
N ARG A 108 -18.54 3.43 24.63
CA ARG A 108 -19.91 3.94 24.77
C ARG A 108 -20.56 3.48 26.08
N HIS A 109 -20.36 2.22 26.42
CA HIS A 109 -20.92 1.59 27.63
C HIS A 109 -19.82 0.77 28.33
N PRO A 110 -19.07 1.39 29.26
CA PRO A 110 -17.96 0.75 29.92
C PRO A 110 -18.46 -0.31 30.91
N THR A 111 -18.48 -1.57 30.49
CA THR A 111 -18.81 -2.71 31.37
C THR A 111 -17.65 -3.70 31.42
N LYS A 112 -17.54 -4.43 32.54
CA LYS A 112 -16.50 -5.45 32.73
C LYS A 112 -16.56 -6.54 31.67
N ASP A 113 -17.77 -6.96 31.31
CA ASP A 113 -18.01 -7.96 30.28
C ASP A 113 -17.49 -7.53 28.90
N VAL A 114 -17.86 -6.32 28.44
CA VAL A 114 -17.42 -5.81 27.13
C VAL A 114 -15.91 -5.58 27.10
N TRP A 115 -15.32 -5.18 28.24
CA TRP A 115 -13.88 -5.08 28.39
C TRP A 115 -13.18 -6.43 28.23
N GLU A 116 -13.70 -7.49 28.85
CA GLU A 116 -13.10 -8.83 28.77
C GLU A 116 -13.18 -9.40 27.34
N HIS A 117 -14.32 -9.20 26.67
CA HIS A 117 -14.46 -9.52 25.25
C HIS A 117 -13.44 -8.77 24.39
N TYR A 118 -13.26 -7.46 24.62
CA TYR A 118 -12.25 -6.67 23.92
C TYR A 118 -10.84 -7.18 24.21
N ARG A 119 -10.50 -7.47 25.47
CA ARG A 119 -9.19 -7.97 25.90
C ARG A 119 -8.86 -9.30 25.23
N THR A 120 -9.79 -10.25 25.24
CA THR A 120 -9.66 -11.55 24.57
C THR A 120 -9.44 -11.36 23.07
N GLN A 121 -10.28 -10.56 22.40
CA GLN A 121 -10.15 -10.31 20.97
C GLN A 121 -8.84 -9.56 20.61
N ARG A 122 -8.38 -8.64 21.47
CA ARG A 122 -7.08 -7.96 21.30
C ARG A 122 -5.93 -8.96 21.35
N ASN A 123 -5.97 -9.93 22.26
CA ASN A 123 -4.97 -10.99 22.36
C ASN A 123 -4.98 -11.90 21.13
N ILE A 124 -6.16 -12.28 20.63
CA ILE A 124 -6.33 -13.03 19.37
C ILE A 124 -5.67 -12.29 18.21
N VAL A 125 -5.96 -10.99 18.04
CA VAL A 125 -5.35 -10.17 16.97
C VAL A 125 -3.83 -10.13 17.10
N THR A 126 -3.30 -9.98 18.32
CA THR A 126 -1.84 -9.99 18.56
C THR A 126 -1.23 -11.33 18.18
N LYS A 127 -1.85 -12.44 18.58
CA LYS A 127 -1.40 -13.81 18.23
C LYS A 127 -1.38 -14.00 16.73
N LEU A 128 -2.48 -13.68 16.05
CA LEU A 128 -2.59 -13.82 14.58
C LEU A 128 -1.53 -12.99 13.86
N LYS A 129 -1.30 -11.73 14.26
CA LYS A 129 -0.26 -10.89 13.66
C LYS A 129 1.15 -11.47 13.87
N ARG A 130 1.46 -12.01 15.05
CA ARG A 130 2.76 -12.64 15.36
C ARG A 130 2.99 -13.90 14.52
N VAL A 131 1.97 -14.75 14.39
CA VAL A 131 2.06 -15.95 13.54
C VAL A 131 2.26 -15.56 12.08
N ALA A 132 1.48 -14.58 11.59
CA ALA A 132 1.55 -14.16 10.20
C ALA A 132 2.88 -13.51 9.83
N ILE A 133 3.45 -12.65 10.68
CA ILE A 133 4.76 -12.05 10.42
C ILE A 133 5.88 -13.11 10.50
N LYS A 134 5.81 -14.04 11.46
CA LYS A 134 6.78 -15.14 11.56
C LYS A 134 6.78 -15.99 10.30
N ARG A 135 5.58 -16.38 9.83
CA ARG A 135 5.41 -17.15 8.60
C ARG A 135 5.96 -16.39 7.40
N PHE A 136 5.57 -15.13 7.23
CA PHE A 136 6.06 -14.31 6.14
C PHE A 136 7.60 -14.19 6.11
N CYS A 137 8.23 -13.97 7.28
CA CYS A 137 9.69 -13.91 7.35
C CYS A 137 10.35 -15.25 7.03
N ALA A 138 9.76 -16.37 7.49
CA ALA A 138 10.26 -17.71 7.19
C ALA A 138 10.16 -18.02 5.69
N ASP A 139 8.98 -17.78 5.09
CA ASP A 139 8.73 -17.99 3.67
C ASP A 139 9.65 -17.07 2.83
N SER A 140 9.80 -15.80 3.23
CA SER A 140 10.71 -14.86 2.55
C SER A 140 12.18 -15.28 2.63
N ALA A 141 12.57 -16.01 3.67
CA ALA A 141 13.93 -16.50 3.86
C ALA A 141 14.17 -17.81 3.10
N SER A 142 13.18 -18.71 3.03
CA SER A 142 13.28 -19.92 2.21
C SER A 142 13.34 -19.61 0.72
N ASP A 143 12.58 -18.61 0.28
CA ASP A 143 12.52 -18.20 -1.13
C ASP A 143 13.75 -17.36 -1.54
N ALA A 144 14.56 -16.93 -0.58
CA ALA A 144 15.72 -16.10 -0.82
C ALA A 144 16.95 -16.93 -1.19
N SER A 145 17.29 -16.96 -2.49
CA SER A 145 18.55 -17.55 -2.96
C SER A 145 19.79 -16.76 -2.50
N THR A 146 19.64 -15.47 -2.17
CA THR A 146 20.72 -14.61 -1.66
C THR A 146 20.26 -13.72 -0.50
N PRO A 147 21.15 -13.29 0.42
CA PRO A 147 20.80 -12.36 1.49
C PRO A 147 20.16 -11.06 0.99
N ASN A 148 20.58 -10.58 -0.19
CA ASN A 148 20.04 -9.38 -0.81
C ASN A 148 18.59 -9.58 -1.29
N SER A 149 18.19 -10.79 -1.69
CA SER A 149 16.81 -11.11 -2.07
C SER A 149 15.85 -11.10 -0.87
N PHE A 150 16.28 -11.59 0.30
CA PHE A 150 15.54 -11.47 1.54
C PHE A 150 15.31 -9.99 1.92
N SER A 151 16.38 -9.17 1.88
CA SER A 151 16.25 -7.73 2.15
C SER A 151 15.33 -7.03 1.15
N LYS A 152 15.34 -7.41 -0.13
CA LYS A 152 14.39 -6.89 -1.13
C LYS A 152 12.94 -7.22 -0.78
N ASN A 153 12.65 -8.43 -0.31
CA ASN A 153 11.31 -8.86 0.10
C ASN A 153 10.83 -8.13 1.37
N LEU A 154 11.76 -7.74 2.25
CA LEU A 154 11.47 -7.00 3.48
C LEU A 154 11.36 -5.49 3.26
N LYS A 155 11.98 -4.94 2.20
CA LYS A 155 11.98 -3.50 1.89
C LYS A 155 10.58 -2.89 1.96
N PRO A 156 9.53 -3.40 1.28
CA PRO A 156 8.17 -2.82 1.29
C PRO A 156 7.54 -2.56 2.66
N LEU A 157 8.13 -3.10 3.73
CA LEU A 157 7.66 -2.98 5.11
C LEU A 157 8.30 -1.82 5.87
N LEU A 158 9.42 -1.33 5.37
CA LEU A 158 10.16 -0.24 5.96
C LEU A 158 9.47 1.08 5.60
N PRO A 159 9.45 2.08 6.52
CA PRO A 159 8.86 3.39 6.27
C PRO A 159 9.41 4.13 5.04
N PHE A 160 10.53 3.66 4.50
CA PHE A 160 11.29 4.26 3.39
C PHE A 160 11.15 3.51 2.06
N ALA A 161 10.49 2.36 2.01
CA ALA A 161 10.39 1.63 0.76
C ALA A 161 9.41 2.26 -0.21
N GLY A 162 9.92 2.61 -1.39
CA GLY A 162 9.22 3.34 -2.42
C GLY A 162 9.54 4.83 -2.46
N ARG A 163 10.48 5.34 -1.64
CA ARG A 163 11.18 6.58 -2.01
C ARG A 163 12.18 6.24 -3.09
N ASP A 164 12.01 6.84 -4.25
CA ASP A 164 13.08 6.89 -5.22
C ASP A 164 14.17 7.77 -4.62
N VAL A 165 15.26 7.17 -4.14
CA VAL A 165 16.39 7.91 -3.55
C VAL A 165 17.01 8.85 -4.58
N SER A 166 16.72 8.65 -5.87
CA SER A 166 17.15 9.50 -6.96
C SER A 166 16.55 10.91 -6.97
N GLN A 167 15.52 11.22 -6.16
CA GLN A 167 14.79 12.49 -6.26
C GLN A 167 14.69 13.28 -4.94
N ASP A 168 15.25 12.76 -3.85
CA ASP A 168 15.36 13.50 -2.59
C ASP A 168 16.78 14.13 -2.55
N ASP A 169 16.91 15.38 -3.02
CA ASP A 169 18.11 16.18 -2.76
C ASP A 169 18.32 16.25 -1.24
N ILE A 170 19.41 15.67 -0.76
CA ILE A 170 19.76 15.70 0.66
C ILE A 170 20.18 17.13 0.98
N HIS A 171 19.27 17.90 1.57
CA HIS A 171 19.57 19.24 2.07
C HIS A 171 20.12 19.16 3.50
N LEU A 172 21.37 19.60 3.70
CA LEU A 172 21.98 19.77 5.01
C LEU A 172 21.85 21.24 5.44
N ILE A 173 21.78 21.51 6.75
CA ILE A 173 21.83 22.87 7.27
C ILE A 173 23.07 22.98 8.15
N ASP A 174 23.98 23.86 7.78
CA ASP A 174 25.18 24.21 8.55
C ASP A 174 25.19 25.73 8.79
N ASP A 175 25.32 26.15 10.05
CA ASP A 175 25.23 27.55 10.49
C ASP A 175 24.09 28.38 9.84
N GLY A 176 22.93 27.75 9.67
CA GLY A 176 21.73 28.40 9.14
C GLY A 176 21.67 28.54 7.62
N LYS A 177 22.63 28.00 6.85
CA LYS A 177 22.58 27.92 5.39
C LYS A 177 22.22 26.52 4.91
N VAL A 178 21.32 26.44 3.93
CA VAL A 178 20.89 25.19 3.30
C VAL A 178 21.92 24.79 2.24
N ILE A 179 22.58 23.65 2.45
CA ILE A 179 23.56 23.04 1.54
C ILE A 179 22.81 21.98 0.72
N THR A 180 22.73 22.19 -0.59
CA THR A 180 22.03 21.33 -1.56
C THR A 180 22.91 20.22 -2.15
N GLU A 181 24.24 20.30 -1.98
CA GLU A 181 25.18 19.24 -2.40
C GLU A 181 26.05 18.77 -1.21
N PRO A 182 25.66 17.67 -0.54
CA PRO A 182 26.41 17.13 0.60
C PRO A 182 27.84 16.69 0.27
N SER A 183 28.10 16.31 -0.98
CA SER A 183 29.39 15.83 -1.47
C SER A 183 30.50 16.86 -1.30
N HIS A 184 30.24 18.13 -1.59
CA HIS A 184 31.22 19.21 -1.46
C HIS A 184 31.57 19.50 0.02
N PHE A 185 30.56 19.49 0.90
CA PHE A 185 30.73 19.69 2.34
C PHE A 185 31.55 18.56 2.98
N LEU A 186 31.20 17.31 2.70
CA LEU A 186 31.91 16.15 3.26
C LEU A 186 33.36 16.12 2.79
N ASN A 187 33.65 16.43 1.53
CA ASN A 187 35.02 16.51 1.03
C ASN A 187 35.84 17.60 1.76
N SER A 188 35.23 18.74 2.11
CA SER A 188 35.93 19.80 2.85
C SER A 188 36.26 19.44 4.31
N LEU A 189 35.47 18.55 4.94
CA LEU A 189 35.72 18.03 6.29
C LEU A 189 36.83 16.98 6.34
N PHE A 190 37.10 16.30 5.23
CA PHE A 190 38.04 15.18 5.15
C PHE A 190 39.32 15.49 4.36
N LEU A 191 39.48 16.70 3.83
CA LEU A 191 40.76 17.15 3.26
C LEU A 191 41.72 17.52 4.41
N PRO A 192 42.95 16.99 4.43
CA PRO A 192 43.93 17.35 5.43
C PRO A 192 44.28 18.84 5.29
N GLN A 193 44.10 19.61 6.37
CA GLN A 193 44.61 20.98 6.42
C GLN A 193 46.13 20.92 6.22
N SER A 194 46.63 21.49 5.12
CA SER A 194 48.08 21.60 4.88
C SER A 194 48.68 22.51 5.94
N TRP A 195 49.45 21.92 6.84
CA TRP A 195 50.14 22.62 7.93
C TRP A 195 51.30 23.44 7.35
N THR A 196 51.16 24.77 7.28
CA THR A 196 52.27 25.68 7.01
C THR A 196 52.80 26.20 8.35
N GLY A 197 53.88 25.60 8.85
CA GLY A 197 54.59 26.09 10.03
C GLY A 197 55.50 27.29 9.68
N PRO A 198 55.73 28.22 10.61
CA PRO A 198 56.62 29.37 10.40
C PRO A 198 58.11 28.97 10.46
N PRO A 199 59.02 29.80 9.89
CA PRO A 199 60.41 29.43 9.58
C PRO A 199 61.31 29.16 10.79
#